data_AF-A0A8R1Z5H1-F1
#
_entry.id   AF-A0A8R1Z5H1-F1
#
_cell.length_a   1.000
_cell.length_b   1.000
_cell.length_c   1.000
_cell.angle_alpha   90.00
_cell.angle_beta   90.00
_cell.angle_gamma   90.00
#
_symmetry.space_group_name_H-M   'P 1'
#
loop_
_entity.id
_entity.type
_entity.pdbx_description
1 polymer ?
#
loop_
_entity_poly.entity_id
_entity_poly.type
_entity_poly.pdbx_seq_one_letter_code
_entity_poly.pdbx_strand_id
1 'polypeptide(L)'
;MVLSLLLFLIPAVLSQETCPPLVGEAECPLHHFCRDKGCYASPMQAQPTSFCSNVICREGRACRHGMCYPIDSLKCNRNVLTNTNQAHSVMTSCGRKGQCFNGHCKLDRCMGVWCPDGQLCKNGDCVQIAGMLCVSHVDCGPRMDCWDGTCQMATLAPVCNCSPMHICRQGYCLPNPGCASVHCGPGFFCLHGECVNGVGMDCGLDSCHGGMICVRGKCEIDDCIGKCPENHACRHGQCRLMDGLPCIGGCPFPYSCIDGQCMHNGCAGRLCPLGHTCEFGSCVKISNRFCFNAMRDCAYGYTCEGNRCVELFTQAQVSSGL
;
A
#
# COMPACT_ATOMS: atom_id res chain seq x y z
N MET A 1 -8.62 23.42 -78.69
CA MET A 1 -8.60 22.27 -77.75
C MET A 1 -7.16 22.08 -77.28
N VAL A 2 -6.81 22.67 -76.14
CA VAL A 2 -5.53 22.45 -75.47
C VAL A 2 -5.84 21.54 -74.29
N LEU A 3 -5.39 20.28 -74.37
CA LEU A 3 -5.60 19.25 -73.37
C LEU A 3 -4.45 19.32 -72.37
N SER A 4 -4.62 20.06 -71.28
CA SER A 4 -3.65 20.16 -70.19
C SER A 4 -3.62 18.87 -69.37
N LEU A 5 -2.53 18.09 -69.49
CA LEU A 5 -2.19 16.99 -68.59
C LEU A 5 -1.79 17.57 -67.22
N LEU A 6 -2.63 17.41 -66.21
CA LEU A 6 -2.26 17.59 -64.81
C LEU A 6 -1.68 16.28 -64.28
N LEU A 7 -0.35 16.21 -64.14
CA LEU A 7 0.32 15.21 -63.31
C LEU A 7 -0.02 15.47 -61.85
N PHE A 8 -0.88 14.64 -61.26
CA PHE A 8 -1.04 14.55 -59.82
C PHE A 8 0.15 13.76 -59.23
N LEU A 9 1.10 14.48 -58.66
CA LEU A 9 2.09 13.92 -57.73
C LEU A 9 1.34 13.51 -56.45
N ILE A 10 1.09 12.20 -56.30
CA ILE A 10 0.63 11.61 -55.05
C ILE A 10 1.81 11.68 -54.07
N PRO A 11 1.72 12.37 -52.93
CA PRO A 11 2.76 12.27 -51.92
C PRO A 11 2.77 10.84 -51.39
N ALA A 12 3.94 10.22 -51.40
CA ALA A 12 4.16 8.91 -50.82
C ALA A 12 3.71 8.96 -49.34
N VAL A 13 2.65 8.22 -49.03
CA VAL A 13 2.28 7.90 -47.65
C VAL A 13 3.34 6.93 -47.13
N LEU A 14 4.43 7.47 -46.58
CA LEU A 14 5.35 6.70 -45.75
C LEU A 14 4.66 6.46 -44.42
N SER A 15 3.99 5.32 -44.33
CA SER A 15 3.44 4.78 -43.09
C SER A 15 4.58 4.27 -42.21
N GLN A 16 4.85 4.96 -41.10
CA GLN A 16 5.41 4.41 -39.86
C GLN A 16 5.35 5.45 -38.73
N GLU A 17 4.17 5.61 -38.12
CA GLU A 17 4.02 6.23 -36.81
C GLU A 17 3.32 5.22 -35.90
N THR A 18 4.03 4.59 -34.96
CA THR A 18 3.35 4.03 -33.78
C THR A 18 4.18 4.22 -32.52
N CYS A 19 3.98 5.37 -31.87
CA CYS A 19 3.23 5.39 -30.61
C CYS A 19 2.04 6.32 -30.89
N PRO A 20 0.78 5.86 -30.89
CA PRO A 20 0.09 5.09 -29.84
C PRO A 20 -0.68 3.87 -30.40
N PRO A 21 -1.47 3.10 -29.59
CA PRO A 21 -2.92 3.11 -29.88
C PRO A 21 -3.85 2.96 -28.66
N LEU A 22 -5.13 3.29 -28.85
CA LEU A 22 -6.30 2.97 -28.00
C LEU A 22 -6.50 1.45 -27.71
N VAL A 23 -5.48 0.61 -27.93
CA VAL A 23 -5.44 -0.81 -27.57
C VAL A 23 -4.02 -1.15 -27.07
N GLY A 24 -3.61 -0.52 -25.96
CA GLY A 24 -2.34 -0.76 -25.28
C GLY A 24 -1.89 0.49 -24.52
N GLU A 25 -2.21 0.57 -23.23
CA GLU A 25 -2.19 1.81 -22.43
C GLU A 25 -0.78 2.38 -22.09
N ALA A 26 0.28 1.92 -22.76
CA ALA A 26 1.64 2.37 -22.51
C ALA A 26 1.95 3.67 -23.26
N GLU A 27 2.56 4.63 -22.58
CA GLU A 27 3.01 5.90 -23.17
C GLU A 27 4.50 6.14 -22.93
N CYS A 28 5.09 7.00 -23.78
CA CYS A 28 6.44 7.45 -23.52
C CYS A 28 6.50 8.35 -22.30
N PRO A 29 7.62 8.31 -21.55
CA PRO A 29 7.86 9.24 -20.47
C PRO A 29 7.77 10.71 -20.91
N LEU A 30 7.61 11.60 -19.93
CA LEU A 30 7.72 13.02 -20.18
C LEU A 30 9.09 13.36 -20.79
N HIS A 31 9.10 14.29 -21.74
CA HIS A 31 10.28 14.71 -22.51
C HIS A 31 10.95 13.62 -23.36
N HIS A 32 10.27 12.50 -23.63
CA HIS A 32 10.74 11.48 -24.56
C HIS A 32 9.95 11.51 -25.87
N PHE A 33 10.60 11.08 -26.95
CA PHE A 33 10.02 10.95 -28.28
C PHE A 33 9.80 9.49 -28.60
N CYS A 34 8.69 9.17 -29.28
CA CYS A 34 8.47 7.83 -29.78
C CYS A 34 9.09 7.63 -31.15
N ARG A 35 9.77 6.51 -31.35
CA ARG A 35 10.25 6.02 -32.64
C ARG A 35 10.26 4.49 -32.61
N ASP A 36 9.85 3.82 -33.69
CA ASP A 36 9.99 2.35 -33.86
C ASP A 36 9.59 1.50 -32.64
N LYS A 37 8.47 1.85 -31.98
CA LYS A 37 7.93 1.22 -30.74
C LYS A 37 8.77 1.40 -29.47
N GLY A 38 9.78 2.27 -29.50
CA GLY A 38 10.60 2.64 -28.36
C GLY A 38 10.49 4.12 -28.01
N CYS A 39 10.83 4.46 -26.78
CA CYS A 39 10.91 5.84 -26.30
C CYS A 39 12.35 6.29 -26.21
N TYR A 40 12.67 7.49 -26.69
CA TYR A 40 14.02 8.02 -26.75
C TYR A 40 14.07 9.38 -26.05
N ALA A 41 15.06 9.60 -25.20
CA ALA A 41 15.26 10.85 -24.47
C ALA A 41 15.74 12.01 -25.37
N SER A 42 16.31 11.68 -26.53
CA SER A 42 16.78 12.67 -27.52
C SER A 42 16.70 12.09 -28.94
N PRO A 43 16.50 12.92 -29.98
CA PRO A 43 16.49 12.48 -31.38
C PRO A 43 17.76 11.74 -31.82
N MET A 44 18.91 12.13 -31.24
CA MET A 44 20.23 11.55 -31.55
C MET A 44 20.53 10.25 -30.79
N GLN A 45 19.66 9.82 -29.87
CA GLN A 45 19.90 8.62 -29.10
C GLN A 45 19.75 7.37 -29.98
N ALA A 46 20.76 6.50 -29.94
CA ALA A 46 20.82 5.29 -30.75
C ALA A 46 19.87 4.19 -30.27
N GLN A 47 19.70 4.04 -28.95
CA GLN A 47 18.89 2.99 -28.34
C GLN A 47 17.73 3.58 -27.53
N PRO A 48 16.58 2.89 -27.48
CA PRO A 48 15.45 3.35 -26.68
C PRO A 48 15.78 3.29 -25.19
N THR A 49 15.14 4.15 -24.41
CA THR A 49 15.13 4.08 -22.95
C THR A 49 14.54 2.74 -22.52
N SER A 50 15.34 1.97 -21.79
CA SER A 50 14.98 0.63 -21.28
C SER A 50 14.96 0.56 -19.74
N PHE A 51 15.41 1.62 -19.06
CA PHE A 51 15.51 1.69 -17.61
C PHE A 51 14.65 2.81 -17.04
N CYS A 52 14.23 2.65 -15.78
CA CYS A 52 13.33 3.58 -15.11
C CYS A 52 14.02 4.59 -14.17
N SER A 53 15.35 4.54 -14.04
CA SER A 53 16.08 5.28 -13.01
C SER A 53 15.93 6.81 -13.09
N ASN A 54 15.65 7.37 -14.27
CA ASN A 54 15.44 8.81 -14.49
C ASN A 54 14.19 9.07 -15.35
N VAL A 55 13.24 8.13 -15.34
CA VAL A 55 12.02 8.22 -16.14
C VAL A 55 10.91 8.86 -15.31
N ILE A 56 10.35 9.95 -15.82
CA ILE A 56 9.21 10.62 -15.22
C ILE A 56 7.96 10.27 -16.04
N CYS A 57 7.04 9.55 -15.42
CA CYS A 57 5.72 9.28 -15.97
C CYS A 57 4.72 10.34 -15.52
N ARG A 58 3.62 10.49 -16.27
CA ARG A 58 2.46 11.27 -15.82
C ARG A 58 1.85 10.67 -14.53
N GLU A 59 1.09 11.48 -13.80
CA GLU A 59 0.39 11.00 -12.59
C GLU A 59 -0.53 9.82 -12.91
N GLY A 60 -0.62 8.85 -11.98
CA GLY A 60 -1.37 7.61 -12.19
C GLY A 60 -0.65 6.57 -13.03
N ARG A 61 0.59 6.82 -13.47
CA ARG A 61 1.41 5.87 -14.24
C ARG A 61 2.73 5.53 -13.60
N ALA A 62 3.18 4.31 -13.84
CA ALA A 62 4.45 3.78 -13.36
C ALA A 62 5.33 3.35 -14.53
N CYS A 63 6.64 3.57 -14.37
CA CYS A 63 7.61 3.13 -15.35
C CYS A 63 7.86 1.62 -15.25
N ARG A 64 7.92 0.97 -16.41
CA ARG A 64 8.37 -0.41 -16.63
C ARG A 64 9.17 -0.47 -17.92
N HIS A 65 10.41 -0.92 -17.84
CA HIS A 65 11.31 -1.04 -19.00
C HIS A 65 11.37 0.23 -19.87
N GLY A 66 11.44 1.40 -19.23
CA GLY A 66 11.54 2.69 -19.93
C GLY A 66 10.23 3.23 -20.53
N MET A 67 9.10 2.53 -20.37
CA MET A 67 7.76 2.97 -20.78
C MET A 67 6.84 3.16 -19.58
N CYS A 68 5.84 4.04 -19.72
CA CYS A 68 4.90 4.39 -18.66
C CYS A 68 3.55 3.69 -18.85
N TYR A 69 3.10 2.93 -17.85
CA TYR A 69 1.83 2.18 -17.87
C TYR A 69 0.90 2.69 -16.76
N PRO A 70 -0.44 2.62 -16.92
CA PRO A 70 -1.38 2.86 -15.83
C PRO A 70 -1.08 1.95 -14.66
N ILE A 71 -1.00 2.52 -13.47
CA ILE A 71 -0.68 1.78 -12.25
C ILE A 71 -1.62 0.59 -12.10
N ASP A 72 -2.92 0.78 -12.29
CA ASP A 72 -3.93 -0.28 -12.10
C ASP A 72 -3.86 -1.43 -13.14
N SER A 73 -3.08 -1.26 -14.22
CA SER A 73 -2.87 -2.30 -15.25
C SER A 73 -1.70 -3.24 -14.92
N LEU A 74 -0.85 -2.88 -13.96
CA LEU A 74 0.39 -3.58 -13.70
C LEU A 74 0.22 -4.67 -12.63
N LYS A 75 0.83 -5.82 -12.88
CA LYS A 75 1.01 -6.84 -11.84
C LYS A 75 2.19 -6.48 -10.95
N CYS A 76 2.14 -6.90 -9.70
CA CYS A 76 3.15 -6.61 -8.71
C CYS A 76 3.26 -7.72 -7.68
N ASN A 77 4.42 -7.78 -7.04
CA ASN A 77 4.84 -8.71 -6.01
C ASN A 77 4.57 -10.18 -6.33
N ARG A 78 5.56 -11.03 -6.08
CA ARG A 78 5.37 -12.46 -6.28
C ARG A 78 6.24 -13.23 -5.34
N ASN A 79 5.61 -13.91 -4.39
CA ASN A 79 6.31 -14.80 -3.48
C ASN A 79 6.06 -16.24 -3.93
N VAL A 80 7.15 -16.95 -4.23
CA VAL A 80 7.10 -18.24 -4.90
C VAL A 80 7.91 -19.26 -4.12
N LEU A 81 7.36 -20.45 -3.95
CA LEU A 81 8.12 -21.62 -3.48
C LEU A 81 8.95 -22.16 -4.63
N THR A 82 10.27 -22.00 -4.58
CA THR A 82 11.20 -22.51 -5.61
C THR A 82 11.58 -23.97 -5.36
N ASN A 83 11.54 -24.43 -4.10
CA ASN A 83 11.65 -25.83 -3.70
C ASN A 83 10.96 -26.04 -2.33
N THR A 84 11.09 -27.22 -1.71
CA THR A 84 10.44 -27.56 -0.44
C THR A 84 10.81 -26.65 0.74
N ASN A 85 12.01 -26.05 0.74
CA ASN A 85 12.53 -25.24 1.85
C ASN A 85 13.01 -23.85 1.41
N GLN A 86 12.72 -23.43 0.17
CA GLN A 86 13.20 -22.17 -0.38
C GLN A 86 12.02 -21.42 -1.00
N ALA A 87 11.90 -20.17 -0.58
CA ALA A 87 10.98 -19.22 -1.16
C ALA A 87 11.77 -18.05 -1.77
N HIS A 88 11.31 -17.57 -2.91
CA HIS A 88 11.81 -16.36 -3.53
C HIS A 88 10.72 -15.29 -3.48
N SER A 89 11.05 -14.14 -2.91
CA SER A 89 10.15 -13.00 -2.78
C SER A 89 10.55 -11.93 -3.78
N VAL A 90 9.74 -11.76 -4.83
CA VAL A 90 9.92 -10.69 -5.81
C VAL A 90 9.13 -9.48 -5.34
N MET A 91 9.83 -8.44 -4.90
CA MET A 91 9.22 -7.15 -4.54
C MET A 91 9.36 -6.17 -5.69
N THR A 92 8.27 -5.48 -6.00
CA THR A 92 8.17 -4.68 -7.23
C THR A 92 7.63 -3.30 -6.90
N SER A 93 8.20 -2.25 -7.49
CA SER A 93 7.73 -0.88 -7.26
C SER A 93 6.50 -0.59 -8.12
N CYS A 94 5.39 -0.14 -7.55
CA CYS A 94 4.21 0.30 -8.30
C CYS A 94 4.28 1.77 -8.77
N GLY A 95 5.48 2.36 -8.77
CA GLY A 95 5.67 3.77 -9.12
C GLY A 95 5.23 4.72 -8.01
N ARG A 96 5.22 6.03 -8.32
CA ARG A 96 4.87 7.07 -7.35
C ARG A 96 3.40 6.92 -6.93
N LYS A 97 3.13 6.97 -5.62
CA LYS A 97 1.79 6.75 -5.02
C LYS A 97 1.20 5.35 -5.29
N GLY A 98 1.90 4.44 -5.96
CA GLY A 98 1.41 3.09 -6.22
C GLY A 98 1.76 2.15 -5.08
N GLN A 99 0.80 1.32 -4.68
CA GLN A 99 1.00 0.22 -3.72
C GLN A 99 0.64 -1.11 -4.37
N CYS A 100 1.30 -2.20 -3.93
CA CYS A 100 0.96 -3.53 -4.39
C CYS A 100 -0.16 -4.12 -3.53
N PHE A 101 -1.30 -4.39 -4.15
CA PHE A 101 -2.50 -4.87 -3.48
C PHE A 101 -3.10 -6.05 -4.24
N ASN A 102 -3.24 -7.20 -3.59
CA ASN A 102 -3.83 -8.40 -4.18
C ASN A 102 -3.17 -8.85 -5.51
N GLY A 103 -1.85 -8.64 -5.66
CA GLY A 103 -1.08 -9.00 -6.85
C GLY A 103 -1.09 -7.97 -7.98
N HIS A 104 -1.80 -6.86 -7.78
CA HIS A 104 -1.93 -5.78 -8.74
C HIS A 104 -1.49 -4.45 -8.12
N CYS A 105 -0.86 -3.62 -8.93
CA CYS A 105 -0.59 -2.26 -8.51
C CYS A 105 -1.91 -1.50 -8.39
N LYS A 106 -2.03 -0.71 -7.33
CA LYS A 106 -3.17 0.16 -7.04
C LYS A 106 -2.65 1.56 -6.77
N LEU A 107 -3.28 2.57 -7.36
CA LEU A 107 -2.98 3.95 -7.03
C LEU A 107 -3.58 4.29 -5.66
N ASP A 108 -2.75 4.74 -4.72
CA ASP A 108 -3.18 5.33 -3.46
C ASP A 108 -3.03 6.85 -3.54
N ARG A 109 -4.13 7.54 -3.81
CA ARG A 109 -4.15 9.00 -3.97
C ARG A 109 -3.91 9.71 -2.65
N CYS A 110 -4.09 9.03 -1.53
CA CYS A 110 -3.82 9.55 -0.19
C CYS A 110 -2.35 9.41 0.24
N MET A 111 -1.52 8.70 -0.52
CA MET A 111 -0.09 8.60 -0.23
C MET A 111 0.58 9.97 -0.32
N GLY A 112 1.10 10.44 0.82
CA GLY A 112 1.77 11.74 0.95
C GLY A 112 0.81 12.94 0.99
N VAL A 113 -0.50 12.72 1.12
CA VAL A 113 -1.48 13.79 1.33
C VAL A 113 -1.52 14.14 2.81
N TRP A 114 -1.36 15.43 3.11
CA TRP A 114 -1.47 15.99 4.46
C TRP A 114 -2.77 16.77 4.57
N CYS A 115 -3.72 16.23 5.31
CA CYS A 115 -4.98 16.92 5.58
C CYS A 115 -4.89 17.75 6.88
N PRO A 116 -5.54 18.94 6.91
CA PRO A 116 -5.70 19.74 8.12
C PRO A 116 -6.38 18.97 9.26
N ASP A 117 -6.30 19.54 10.46
CA ASP A 117 -7.01 19.02 11.63
C ASP A 117 -8.51 18.90 11.36
N GLY A 118 -9.10 17.80 11.84
CA GLY A 118 -10.49 17.46 11.62
C GLY A 118 -10.79 16.85 10.24
N GLN A 119 -9.81 16.70 9.35
CA GLN A 119 -10.00 16.10 8.03
C GLN A 119 -9.23 14.78 7.86
N LEU A 120 -9.77 13.89 7.03
CA LEU A 120 -9.09 12.68 6.57
C LEU A 120 -9.05 12.64 5.05
N CYS A 121 -7.96 12.11 4.49
CA CYS A 121 -7.88 11.89 3.06
C CYS A 121 -8.79 10.73 2.66
N LYS A 122 -9.58 10.92 1.61
CA LYS A 122 -10.37 9.89 0.95
C LYS A 122 -10.31 10.10 -0.55
N ASN A 123 -9.83 9.10 -1.29
CA ASN A 123 -9.64 9.18 -2.75
C ASN A 123 -8.78 10.37 -3.22
N GLY A 124 -7.86 10.86 -2.39
CA GLY A 124 -7.00 12.01 -2.68
C GLY A 124 -7.51 13.36 -2.19
N ASP A 125 -8.77 13.43 -1.75
CA ASP A 125 -9.38 14.67 -1.25
C ASP A 125 -9.44 14.65 0.28
N CYS A 126 -9.16 15.80 0.91
CA CYS A 126 -9.35 15.95 2.34
C CYS A 126 -10.82 16.22 2.65
N VAL A 127 -11.46 15.28 3.33
CA VAL A 127 -12.86 15.33 3.71
C VAL A 127 -12.97 15.70 5.19
N GLN A 128 -13.84 16.65 5.52
CA GLN A 128 -14.16 17.02 6.89
C GLN A 128 -14.81 15.85 7.61
N ILE A 129 -14.19 15.36 8.68
CA ILE A 129 -14.71 14.29 9.54
C ILE A 129 -15.13 14.85 10.89
N ALA A 130 -14.43 15.86 11.40
CA ALA A 130 -14.86 16.55 12.62
C ALA A 130 -16.28 17.11 12.45
N GLY A 131 -17.14 16.87 13.44
CA GLY A 131 -18.56 17.20 13.43
C GLY A 131 -19.46 16.23 12.67
N MET A 132 -18.91 15.24 11.95
CA MET A 132 -19.73 14.17 11.36
C MET A 132 -20.34 13.29 12.44
N LEU A 133 -21.56 12.81 12.17
CA LEU A 133 -22.23 11.85 13.04
C LEU A 133 -21.45 10.52 13.08
N CYS A 134 -21.32 9.96 14.27
CA CYS A 134 -20.67 8.68 14.51
C CYS A 134 -21.49 7.84 15.49
N VAL A 135 -21.37 6.52 15.34
CA VAL A 135 -21.92 5.56 16.30
C VAL A 135 -20.82 5.16 17.30
N SER A 136 -19.58 5.22 16.85
CA SER A 136 -18.43 4.59 17.50
C SER A 136 -17.13 5.30 17.17
N HIS A 137 -16.12 5.23 18.06
CA HIS A 137 -14.81 5.86 17.85
C HIS A 137 -14.17 5.47 16.52
N VAL A 138 -14.26 4.19 16.13
CA VAL A 138 -13.83 3.65 14.84
C VAL A 138 -14.32 4.42 13.60
N ASP A 139 -15.50 5.05 13.65
CA ASP A 139 -16.10 5.76 12.52
C ASP A 139 -15.32 7.06 12.19
N CYS A 140 -14.67 7.63 13.20
CA CYS A 140 -13.95 8.89 13.10
C CYS A 140 -12.50 8.73 12.62
N GLY A 141 -12.03 7.50 12.43
CA GLY A 141 -10.65 7.22 12.03
C GLY A 141 -9.61 7.51 13.13
N PRO A 142 -8.32 7.45 12.81
CA PRO A 142 -7.25 7.32 13.80
C PRO A 142 -6.90 8.60 14.57
N ARG A 143 -7.40 9.78 14.16
CA ARG A 143 -7.08 11.09 14.78
C ARG A 143 -8.24 11.73 15.54
N MET A 144 -9.40 11.09 15.54
CA MET A 144 -10.63 11.63 16.11
C MET A 144 -11.36 10.57 16.90
N ASP A 145 -12.20 11.01 17.83
CA ASP A 145 -13.02 10.18 18.69
C ASP A 145 -14.48 10.54 18.56
N CYS A 146 -15.35 9.55 18.79
CA CYS A 146 -16.78 9.75 18.78
C CYS A 146 -17.24 10.22 20.16
N TRP A 147 -17.64 11.48 20.26
CA TRP A 147 -18.14 12.08 21.50
C TRP A 147 -19.49 12.74 21.23
N ASP A 148 -20.46 12.42 22.08
CA ASP A 148 -21.86 12.88 21.95
C ASP A 148 -22.43 12.66 20.54
N GLY A 149 -22.10 11.51 19.95
CA GLY A 149 -22.56 11.12 18.61
C GLY A 149 -21.89 11.88 17.46
N THR A 150 -20.82 12.65 17.73
CA THR A 150 -20.08 13.42 16.73
C THR A 150 -18.58 13.15 16.79
N CYS A 151 -17.92 13.14 15.64
CA CYS A 151 -16.47 13.02 15.60
C CYS A 151 -15.82 14.32 16.06
N GLN A 152 -14.97 14.23 17.06
CA GLN A 152 -14.20 15.35 17.59
C GLN A 152 -12.72 15.00 17.57
N MET A 153 -11.84 16.00 17.56
CA MET A 153 -10.41 15.74 17.62
C MET A 153 -10.10 14.90 18.86
N ALA A 154 -9.36 13.81 18.67
CA ALA A 154 -8.94 12.99 19.79
C ALA A 154 -8.12 13.88 20.73
N THR A 155 -8.47 13.91 22.00
CA THR A 155 -7.63 14.56 23.00
C THR A 155 -6.29 13.85 22.97
N LEU A 156 -5.23 14.59 22.63
CA LEU A 156 -3.86 14.09 22.58
C LEU A 156 -3.45 13.66 24.00
N ALA A 157 -3.83 12.45 24.40
CA ALA A 157 -3.13 11.78 25.47
C ALA A 157 -1.65 11.69 25.02
N PRO A 158 -0.68 12.07 25.85
CA PRO A 158 0.70 12.02 25.46
C PRO A 158 1.06 10.60 25.00
N VAL A 159 1.38 10.46 23.71
CA VAL A 159 1.85 9.19 23.15
C VAL A 159 3.27 8.97 23.63
N CYS A 160 3.39 8.21 24.70
CA CYS A 160 4.68 7.75 25.20
C CYS A 160 4.97 6.35 24.69
N ASN A 161 5.96 6.22 23.81
CA ASN A 161 6.53 4.92 23.46
C ASN A 161 7.73 4.64 24.36
N CYS A 162 7.47 4.32 25.63
CA CYS A 162 8.51 4.07 26.62
C CYS A 162 9.04 2.64 26.55
N SER A 163 10.35 2.45 26.72
CA SER A 163 10.92 1.13 26.96
C SER A 163 10.29 0.48 28.21
N PRO A 164 10.27 -0.86 28.32
CA PRO A 164 9.65 -1.58 29.45
C PRO A 164 10.11 -1.15 30.85
N MET A 165 11.25 -0.45 30.95
CA MET A 165 11.82 0.08 32.19
C MET A 165 11.45 1.55 32.49
N HIS A 166 10.50 2.14 31.75
CA HIS A 166 10.10 3.53 31.91
C HIS A 166 8.58 3.66 31.97
N ILE A 167 8.09 4.63 32.73
CA ILE A 167 6.68 4.99 32.83
C ILE A 167 6.44 6.36 32.18
N CYS A 168 5.34 6.49 31.44
CA CYS A 168 4.90 7.77 30.89
C CYS A 168 4.25 8.63 31.96
N ARG A 169 4.73 9.85 32.15
CA ARG A 169 4.09 10.90 32.95
C ARG A 169 4.16 12.20 32.17
N GLN A 170 3.02 12.80 31.85
CA GLN A 170 2.93 14.09 31.17
C GLN A 170 3.76 14.15 29.86
N GLY A 171 3.84 13.04 29.12
CA GLY A 171 4.63 12.96 27.88
C GLY A 171 6.11 12.62 28.06
N TYR A 172 6.59 12.43 29.29
CA TYR A 172 7.97 12.04 29.57
C TYR A 172 8.06 10.59 30.02
N CYS A 173 9.00 9.84 29.42
CA CYS A 173 9.37 8.51 29.89
C CYS A 173 10.31 8.65 31.09
N LEU A 174 9.81 8.41 32.29
CA LEU A 174 10.56 8.43 33.53
C LEU A 174 11.06 7.02 33.88
N PRO A 175 12.29 6.85 34.36
CA PRO A 175 12.80 5.54 34.78
C PRO A 175 11.89 4.89 35.84
N ASN A 176 11.56 3.61 35.62
CA ASN A 176 10.77 2.77 36.52
C ASN A 176 11.50 1.42 36.72
N PRO A 177 12.71 1.42 37.32
CA PRO A 177 13.58 0.25 37.38
C PRO A 177 12.98 -0.92 38.18
N GLY A 178 12.06 -0.64 39.12
CA GLY A 178 11.38 -1.66 39.92
C GLY A 178 10.41 -2.55 39.14
N CYS A 179 10.08 -2.21 37.89
CA CYS A 179 9.04 -2.86 37.12
C CYS A 179 9.53 -3.71 35.94
N ALA A 180 10.85 -3.90 35.80
CA ALA A 180 11.43 -4.65 34.68
C ALA A 180 10.97 -6.13 34.60
N SER A 181 10.59 -6.72 35.73
CA SER A 181 10.16 -8.13 35.85
C SER A 181 8.78 -8.31 36.50
N VAL A 182 8.01 -7.23 36.65
CA VAL A 182 6.70 -7.27 37.31
C VAL A 182 5.61 -7.33 36.26
N HIS A 183 4.84 -8.42 36.26
CA HIS A 183 3.68 -8.61 35.40
C HIS A 183 2.39 -8.33 36.19
N CYS A 184 1.71 -7.24 35.82
CA CYS A 184 0.41 -6.90 36.39
C CYS A 184 -0.72 -7.45 35.52
N GLY A 185 -1.81 -7.90 36.16
CA GLY A 185 -3.02 -8.35 35.47
C GLY A 185 -3.76 -7.21 34.77
N PRO A 186 -4.80 -7.52 33.96
CA PRO A 186 -5.60 -6.51 33.27
C PRO A 186 -6.18 -5.47 34.23
N GLY A 187 -6.09 -4.18 33.87
CA GLY A 187 -6.55 -3.07 34.72
C GLY A 187 -5.55 -2.62 35.79
N PHE A 188 -4.39 -3.27 35.90
CA PHE A 188 -3.31 -2.89 36.81
C PHE A 188 -2.05 -2.51 36.03
N PHE A 189 -1.24 -1.63 36.59
CA PHE A 189 0.08 -1.31 36.05
C PHE A 189 1.13 -1.29 37.16
N CYS A 190 2.39 -1.52 36.79
CA CYS A 190 3.46 -1.52 37.76
C CYS A 190 3.98 -0.11 38.02
N LEU A 191 4.02 0.27 39.29
CA LEU A 191 4.63 1.52 39.77
C LEU A 191 5.52 1.19 40.96
N HIS A 192 6.82 1.51 40.87
CA HIS A 192 7.81 1.24 41.93
C HIS A 192 7.86 -0.23 42.40
N GLY A 193 7.60 -1.18 41.50
CA GLY A 193 7.64 -2.62 41.81
C GLY A 193 6.32 -3.21 42.33
N GLU A 194 5.26 -2.39 42.46
CA GLU A 194 3.94 -2.84 42.90
C GLU A 194 2.89 -2.70 41.80
N CYS A 195 1.95 -3.65 41.72
CA CYS A 195 0.82 -3.56 40.81
C CYS A 195 -0.29 -2.70 41.42
N VAL A 196 -0.50 -1.52 40.84
CA VAL A 196 -1.53 -0.58 41.27
C VAL A 196 -2.74 -0.64 40.35
N ASN A 197 -3.95 -0.52 40.90
CA ASN A 197 -5.20 -0.52 40.13
C ASN A 197 -5.31 0.80 39.37
N GLY A 198 -5.30 0.76 38.05
CA GLY A 198 -5.46 1.94 37.20
C GLY A 198 -6.90 2.21 36.75
N VAL A 199 -7.85 1.32 37.01
CA VAL A 199 -9.24 1.50 36.61
C VAL A 199 -9.87 2.66 37.40
N GLY A 200 -10.52 3.60 36.69
CA GLY A 200 -11.14 4.78 37.28
C GLY A 200 -10.16 5.91 37.64
N MET A 201 -8.86 5.76 37.35
CA MET A 201 -7.92 6.88 37.44
C MET A 201 -8.26 7.95 36.39
N ASP A 202 -8.04 9.22 36.74
CA ASP A 202 -8.23 10.30 35.79
C ASP A 202 -7.19 10.26 34.66
N CYS A 203 -7.67 10.30 33.43
CA CYS A 203 -6.86 10.37 32.22
C CYS A 203 -7.26 11.61 31.43
N GLY A 204 -6.27 12.37 30.95
CA GLY A 204 -6.51 13.67 30.33
C GLY A 204 -5.19 14.38 30.01
N LEU A 205 -4.25 14.34 30.96
CA LEU A 205 -2.83 14.70 30.74
C LEU A 205 -1.90 13.48 30.76
N ASP A 206 -2.37 12.34 31.29
CA ASP A 206 -1.63 11.09 31.35
C ASP A 206 -2.35 10.00 30.53
N SER A 207 -1.57 9.11 29.91
CA SER A 207 -2.06 7.94 29.17
C SER A 207 -2.38 6.79 30.12
N CYS A 208 -3.49 6.10 29.89
CA CYS A 208 -3.84 4.91 30.66
C CYS A 208 -2.82 3.78 30.43
N HIS A 209 -2.35 3.16 31.52
CA HIS A 209 -1.35 2.10 31.49
C HIS A 209 -1.99 0.69 31.45
N GLY A 210 -1.21 -0.37 31.37
CA GLY A 210 -1.73 -1.74 31.61
C GLY A 210 -2.81 -2.21 30.63
N GLY A 211 -2.78 -1.73 29.38
CA GLY A 211 -3.79 -2.06 28.36
C GLY A 211 -5.14 -1.36 28.57
N MET A 212 -5.19 -0.31 29.40
CA MET A 212 -6.38 0.51 29.59
C MET A 212 -6.45 1.65 28.56
N ILE A 213 -7.66 2.13 28.35
CA ILE A 213 -8.02 3.23 27.46
C ILE A 213 -8.63 4.38 28.26
N CYS A 214 -8.50 5.60 27.77
CA CYS A 214 -9.12 6.75 28.38
C CYS A 214 -10.54 6.92 27.84
N VAL A 215 -11.55 6.71 28.69
CA VAL A 215 -12.95 6.87 28.35
C VAL A 215 -13.55 7.93 29.28
N ARG A 216 -14.03 9.05 28.72
CA ARG A 216 -14.64 10.16 29.47
C ARG A 216 -13.77 10.67 30.63
N GLY A 217 -12.46 10.74 30.41
CA GLY A 217 -11.51 11.20 31.40
C GLY A 217 -11.17 10.18 32.48
N LYS A 218 -11.62 8.93 32.36
CA LYS A 218 -11.33 7.83 33.28
C LYS A 218 -10.67 6.65 32.56
N CYS A 219 -9.70 6.01 33.20
CA CYS A 219 -9.09 4.81 32.67
C CYS A 219 -10.02 3.61 32.82
N GLU A 220 -10.31 2.95 31.71
CA GLU A 220 -11.13 1.74 31.65
C GLU A 220 -10.34 0.61 30.97
N ILE A 221 -10.66 -0.64 31.30
CA ILE A 221 -10.04 -1.80 30.64
C ILE A 221 -10.48 -1.81 29.18
N ASP A 222 -9.54 -1.90 28.24
CA ASP A 222 -9.89 -2.08 26.84
C ASP A 222 -10.29 -3.53 26.58
N ASP A 223 -11.57 -3.79 26.83
CA ASP A 223 -12.16 -5.12 26.79
C ASP A 223 -12.23 -5.74 25.38
N CYS A 224 -11.72 -5.09 24.33
CA CYS A 224 -11.65 -5.69 23.01
C CYS A 224 -10.26 -6.19 22.61
N ILE A 225 -9.19 -5.82 23.33
CA ILE A 225 -7.82 -6.24 22.99
C ILE A 225 -7.71 -7.76 23.13
N GLY A 226 -7.38 -8.44 22.03
CA GLY A 226 -7.27 -9.90 21.98
C GLY A 226 -8.60 -10.66 22.08
N LYS A 227 -9.73 -9.95 22.14
CA LYS A 227 -11.08 -10.52 22.23
C LYS A 227 -11.90 -10.31 20.96
N CYS A 228 -11.47 -9.41 20.06
CA CYS A 228 -12.14 -9.22 18.79
C CYS A 228 -12.06 -10.46 17.89
N PRO A 229 -13.09 -10.72 17.07
CA PRO A 229 -13.01 -11.73 16.02
C PRO A 229 -11.83 -11.46 15.09
N GLU A 230 -11.42 -12.48 14.33
CA GLU A 230 -10.47 -12.27 13.24
C GLU A 230 -10.95 -11.15 12.32
N ASN A 231 -10.00 -10.42 11.74
CA ASN A 231 -10.27 -9.31 10.83
C ASN A 231 -10.98 -8.09 11.45
N HIS A 232 -11.07 -8.01 12.79
CA HIS A 232 -11.65 -6.85 13.46
C HIS A 232 -10.59 -5.98 14.15
N ALA A 233 -10.73 -4.67 14.03
CA ALA A 233 -10.02 -3.69 14.83
C ALA A 233 -10.68 -3.55 16.19
N CYS A 234 -9.88 -3.55 17.24
CA CYS A 234 -10.26 -3.08 18.55
C CYS A 234 -9.95 -1.58 18.63
N ARG A 235 -10.95 -0.77 18.96
CA ARG A 235 -10.75 0.61 19.35
C ARG A 235 -11.77 1.03 20.40
N HIS A 236 -11.26 1.42 21.56
CA HIS A 236 -12.06 1.87 22.71
C HIS A 236 -13.16 0.87 23.11
N GLY A 237 -12.80 -0.40 23.33
CA GLY A 237 -13.74 -1.45 23.75
C GLY A 237 -14.66 -1.97 22.65
N GLN A 238 -14.51 -1.52 21.40
CA GLN A 238 -15.38 -1.90 20.29
C GLN A 238 -14.62 -2.61 19.17
N CYS A 239 -15.20 -3.74 18.72
CA CYS A 239 -14.71 -4.50 17.58
C CYS A 239 -15.45 -4.11 16.31
N ARG A 240 -14.72 -3.73 15.26
CA ARG A 240 -15.28 -3.49 13.91
C ARG A 240 -14.44 -4.18 12.86
N LEU A 241 -15.09 -4.60 11.78
CA LEU A 241 -14.40 -5.14 10.62
C LEU A 241 -13.35 -4.14 10.12
N MET A 242 -12.13 -4.60 9.88
CA MET A 242 -11.01 -3.78 9.43
C MET A 242 -11.25 -3.19 8.02
N ASP A 243 -11.90 -3.95 7.14
CA ASP A 243 -12.21 -3.52 5.78
C ASP A 243 -13.11 -2.27 5.79
N GLY A 244 -12.65 -1.22 5.13
CA GLY A 244 -13.33 0.07 5.02
C GLY A 244 -13.05 1.05 6.15
N LEU A 245 -12.34 0.66 7.22
CA LEU A 245 -12.00 1.59 8.30
C LEU A 245 -11.10 2.74 7.78
N PRO A 246 -11.34 3.98 8.20
CA PRO A 246 -10.48 5.10 7.82
C PRO A 246 -9.05 4.90 8.33
N CYS A 247 -8.05 5.22 7.52
CA CYS A 247 -6.64 5.03 7.86
C CYS A 247 -5.78 6.21 7.41
N ILE A 248 -4.60 6.33 8.02
CA ILE A 248 -3.57 7.30 7.64
C ILE A 248 -2.24 6.55 7.53
N GLY A 249 -1.78 6.35 6.30
CA GLY A 249 -0.45 5.79 6.00
C GLY A 249 -0.25 4.31 6.31
N GLY A 250 -1.15 3.64 7.04
CA GLY A 250 -1.01 2.22 7.35
C GLY A 250 -2.25 1.58 7.97
N CYS A 251 -2.28 0.26 7.87
CA CYS A 251 -3.26 -0.64 8.51
C CYS A 251 -2.50 -1.85 9.06
N PRO A 252 -3.05 -2.57 10.06
CA PRO A 252 -2.44 -3.80 10.56
C PRO A 252 -2.33 -4.86 9.46
N PHE A 253 -1.25 -5.65 9.46
CA PHE A 253 -1.13 -6.79 8.55
C PHE A 253 -2.30 -7.78 8.77
N PRO A 254 -2.94 -8.33 7.72
CA PRO A 254 -2.61 -8.26 6.28
C PRO A 254 -3.33 -7.15 5.49
N TYR A 255 -3.78 -6.06 6.14
CA TYR A 255 -4.48 -4.96 5.49
C TYR A 255 -3.50 -3.93 4.92
N SER A 256 -3.96 -3.17 3.93
CA SER A 256 -3.22 -2.04 3.35
C SER A 256 -4.11 -0.80 3.32
N CYS A 257 -3.53 0.36 3.62
CA CYS A 257 -4.24 1.64 3.54
C CYS A 257 -4.21 2.12 2.09
N ILE A 258 -5.35 2.08 1.40
CA ILE A 258 -5.51 2.50 0.01
C ILE A 258 -6.60 3.57 -0.03
N ASP A 259 -6.28 4.76 -0.56
CA ASP A 259 -7.22 5.88 -0.69
C ASP A 259 -7.89 6.28 0.65
N GLY A 260 -7.16 6.11 1.75
CA GLY A 260 -7.64 6.47 3.10
C GLY A 260 -8.51 5.41 3.78
N GLN A 261 -8.62 4.21 3.21
CA GLN A 261 -9.35 3.10 3.81
C GLN A 261 -8.49 1.85 3.94
N CYS A 262 -8.67 1.11 5.04
CA CYS A 262 -8.08 -0.21 5.20
C CYS A 262 -8.78 -1.20 4.28
N MET A 263 -8.00 -1.95 3.51
CA MET A 263 -8.49 -3.00 2.63
C MET A 263 -7.67 -4.27 2.82
N HIS A 264 -8.32 -5.42 2.87
CA HIS A 264 -7.68 -6.72 3.04
C HIS A 264 -6.83 -7.10 1.82
N ASN A 265 -5.53 -7.29 2.02
CA ASN A 265 -4.61 -7.74 0.99
C ASN A 265 -4.39 -9.25 1.13
N GLY A 266 -5.21 -10.06 0.45
CA GLY A 266 -5.14 -11.52 0.51
C GLY A 266 -3.86 -12.13 -0.09
N CYS A 267 -3.05 -11.32 -0.77
CA CYS A 267 -1.72 -11.70 -1.25
C CYS A 267 -0.59 -11.32 -0.30
N ALA A 268 -0.86 -10.59 0.79
CA ALA A 268 0.14 -10.26 1.79
C ALA A 268 0.67 -11.55 2.44
N GLY A 269 1.98 -11.81 2.31
CA GLY A 269 2.63 -13.01 2.83
C GLY A 269 2.27 -14.33 2.13
N ARG A 270 1.41 -14.32 1.11
CA ARG A 270 1.00 -15.55 0.43
C ARG A 270 2.12 -16.10 -0.44
N LEU A 271 2.43 -17.39 -0.26
CA LEU A 271 3.40 -18.14 -1.06
C LEU A 271 2.67 -18.99 -2.10
N CYS A 272 3.01 -18.82 -3.38
CA CYS A 272 2.44 -19.61 -4.47
C CYS A 272 3.47 -20.61 -5.04
N PRO A 273 3.03 -21.75 -5.60
CA PRO A 273 3.94 -22.68 -6.26
C PRO A 273 4.56 -22.06 -7.53
N LEU A 274 5.65 -22.66 -8.02
CA LEU A 274 6.20 -22.32 -9.34
C LEU A 274 5.11 -22.38 -10.42
N GLY A 275 5.24 -21.51 -11.42
CA GLY A 275 4.23 -21.35 -12.46
C GLY A 275 2.98 -20.54 -12.05
N HIS A 276 2.89 -20.08 -10.79
CA HIS A 276 1.74 -19.34 -10.26
C HIS A 276 2.13 -17.95 -9.74
N THR A 277 1.12 -17.08 -9.63
CA THR A 277 1.17 -15.79 -8.95
C THR A 277 -0.05 -15.63 -8.04
N CYS A 278 0.04 -14.78 -7.02
CA CYS A 278 -1.15 -14.45 -6.24
C CYS A 278 -1.95 -13.35 -6.95
N GLU A 279 -3.24 -13.59 -7.18
CA GLU A 279 -4.22 -12.58 -7.63
C GLU A 279 -5.43 -12.68 -6.70
N PHE A 280 -5.84 -11.57 -6.09
CA PHE A 280 -7.02 -11.49 -5.20
C PHE A 280 -7.04 -12.55 -4.09
N GLY A 281 -5.88 -12.81 -3.49
CA GLY A 281 -5.73 -13.81 -2.43
C GLY A 281 -5.90 -15.24 -2.91
N SER A 282 -5.65 -15.54 -4.18
CA SER A 282 -5.60 -16.92 -4.70
C SER A 282 -4.38 -17.12 -5.58
N CYS A 283 -3.76 -18.30 -5.50
CA CYS A 283 -2.66 -18.64 -6.38
C CYS A 283 -3.22 -19.09 -7.73
N VAL A 284 -2.99 -18.28 -8.77
CA VAL A 284 -3.46 -18.53 -10.13
C VAL A 284 -2.29 -18.93 -11.02
N LYS A 285 -2.52 -19.91 -11.89
CA LYS A 285 -1.50 -20.39 -12.84
C LYS A 285 -1.28 -19.33 -13.93
N ILE A 286 -0.04 -18.89 -14.07
CA ILE A 286 0.38 -17.92 -15.10
C ILE A 286 1.18 -18.61 -16.20
N SER A 287 1.95 -19.65 -15.87
CA SER A 287 2.71 -20.41 -16.87
C SER A 287 1.80 -20.91 -17.99
N ASN A 288 2.23 -20.68 -19.24
CA ASN A 288 1.53 -21.00 -20.48
C ASN A 288 0.21 -20.24 -20.73
N ARG A 289 -0.13 -19.25 -19.91
CA ARG A 289 -1.23 -18.31 -20.19
C ARG A 289 -0.88 -17.50 -21.44
N PHE A 290 -1.90 -17.21 -22.24
CA PHE A 290 -1.74 -16.36 -23.42
C PHE A 290 -1.32 -14.94 -23.01
N CYS A 291 -0.37 -14.36 -23.74
CA CYS A 291 0.11 -13.00 -23.50
C CYS A 291 0.37 -12.29 -24.83
N PHE A 292 0.18 -10.97 -24.81
CA PHE A 292 0.69 -10.05 -25.83
C PHE A 292 1.91 -9.29 -25.30
N ASN A 293 1.91 -8.94 -24.01
CA ASN A 293 3.01 -8.24 -23.34
C ASN A 293 3.23 -8.81 -21.94
N ALA A 294 4.46 -9.24 -21.67
CA ALA A 294 4.84 -9.82 -20.38
C ALA A 294 4.57 -8.91 -19.19
N MET A 295 4.71 -7.59 -19.33
CA MET A 295 4.59 -6.63 -18.23
C MET A 295 3.17 -6.50 -17.67
N ARG A 296 2.17 -6.74 -18.52
CA ARG A 296 0.74 -6.62 -18.18
C ARG A 296 0.10 -7.99 -18.01
N ASP A 297 0.37 -8.88 -18.94
CA ASP A 297 -0.35 -10.15 -19.05
C ASP A 297 0.29 -11.22 -18.17
N CYS A 298 1.61 -11.18 -18.02
CA CYS A 298 2.36 -12.08 -17.17
C CYS A 298 2.72 -11.43 -15.82
N ALA A 299 3.10 -12.25 -14.85
CA ALA A 299 3.59 -11.76 -13.57
C ALA A 299 5.09 -11.46 -13.64
N TYR A 300 5.64 -10.87 -12.59
CA TYR A 300 7.09 -10.70 -12.49
C TYR A 300 7.83 -12.04 -12.48
N GLY A 301 8.99 -12.06 -13.15
CA GLY A 301 9.77 -13.27 -13.39
C GLY A 301 9.23 -14.13 -14.54
N TYR A 302 8.42 -13.56 -15.43
CA TYR A 302 8.00 -14.19 -16.68
C TYR A 302 8.40 -13.33 -17.89
N THR A 303 8.57 -14.00 -19.02
CA THR A 303 8.64 -13.39 -20.35
C THR A 303 7.44 -13.85 -21.19
N CYS A 304 7.15 -13.14 -22.28
CA CYS A 304 6.10 -13.50 -23.23
C CYS A 304 6.75 -14.02 -24.52
N GLU A 305 6.83 -15.34 -24.64
CA GLU A 305 7.48 -16.02 -25.76
C GLU A 305 6.45 -16.88 -26.49
N GLY A 306 6.36 -16.73 -27.82
CA GLY A 306 5.35 -17.43 -28.62
C GLY A 306 3.92 -17.16 -28.15
N ASN A 307 3.64 -15.93 -27.68
CA ASN A 307 2.38 -15.53 -27.04
C ASN A 307 2.02 -16.32 -25.77
N ARG A 308 3.01 -16.90 -25.08
CA ARG A 308 2.80 -17.60 -23.81
C ARG A 308 3.71 -17.05 -22.72
N CYS A 309 3.18 -16.97 -21.50
CA CYS A 309 3.97 -16.61 -20.34
C CYS A 309 4.92 -17.77 -19.98
N VAL A 310 6.22 -17.56 -20.14
CA VAL A 310 7.30 -18.49 -19.82
C VAL A 310 8.01 -18.01 -18.57
N GLU A 311 8.21 -18.93 -17.61
CA GLU A 311 8.84 -18.66 -16.31
C GLU A 311 10.36 -18.43 -16.52
N LEU A 312 10.89 -17.32 -16.02
CA LEU A 312 12.33 -17.04 -16.04
C LEU A 312 13.05 -17.69 -14.84
N PHE A 313 12.30 -18.02 -13.78
CA PHE A 313 12.80 -18.79 -12.64
C PHE A 313 12.87 -20.29 -12.98
N THR A 314 13.79 -20.69 -13.87
CA THR A 314 14.15 -22.11 -14.05
C THR A 314 15.67 -22.29 -14.10
N GLN A 315 16.19 -22.98 -13.08
CA GLN A 315 17.50 -23.63 -12.89
C GLN A 315 18.81 -22.85 -13.16
N ALA A 316 18.80 -21.64 -13.71
CA ALA A 316 20.04 -20.87 -13.97
C ALA A 316 20.56 -20.03 -12.77
N GLN A 317 19.81 -19.95 -11.66
CA GLN A 317 20.28 -19.32 -10.42
C GLN A 317 20.83 -20.33 -9.38
N VAL A 318 21.04 -21.58 -9.80
CA VAL A 318 21.79 -22.60 -9.03
C VAL A 318 23.31 -22.49 -9.31
N SER A 319 23.74 -21.68 -10.27
CA SER A 319 25.13 -21.55 -10.72
C SER A 319 25.73 -20.15 -10.54
N SER A 320 25.35 -19.43 -9.48
CA SER A 320 26.05 -18.21 -9.05
C SER A 320 26.20 -18.19 -7.53
N GLY A 321 26.64 -19.34 -7.00
CA GLY A 321 27.32 -19.46 -5.73
C GLY A 321 28.73 -19.97 -6.01
N LEU A 322 29.58 -19.08 -6.51
CA LEU A 322 31.05 -19.15 -6.48
C LEU A 322 31.55 -17.72 -6.29
#